data_AF-L1P1K5-F1
#
_entry.id   AF-L1P1K5-F1
#
_cell.length_a   1.000
_cell.length_b   1.000
_cell.length_c   1.000
_cell.angle_alpha   90.00
_cell.angle_beta   90.00
_cell.angle_gamma   90.00
#
_symmetry.space_group_name_H-M   'P 1'
#
loop_
_entity.id
_entity.type
_entity.pdbx_description
1 polymer ?
#
loop_
_entity_poly.entity_id
_entity_poly.type
_entity_poly.pdbx_seq_one_letter_code
_entity_poly.pdbx_strand_id
1 'polypeptide(L)'
;MDNSRVMNLIKQRQSELGNVVGYTEYELKKIEALYNVSINGEFRDFMLLAGRCSGGVLNDDPIILYRSYWSVRTQIMFQAKLFDELQGIGAFDFLGKIFCFSLEGETQYYFLITKKMNNLVYHYNENIEKVRCTNLSFFEYLDEVYKEYEENRNRERIICCGELLEIFV
;
A
#
# COMPACT_ATOMS: atom_id res chain seq x y z
N MET A 1 16.75 4.38 -13.89
CA MET A 1 17.07 3.76 -12.60
C MET A 1 16.23 4.48 -11.58
N ASP A 2 15.17 3.84 -11.07
CA ASP A 2 14.31 4.47 -10.09
C ASP A 2 15.09 4.79 -8.82
N ASN A 3 15.00 6.05 -8.41
CA ASN A 3 15.81 6.64 -7.35
C ASN A 3 15.25 6.35 -5.95
N SER A 4 14.32 5.40 -5.82
CA SER A 4 13.65 5.11 -4.55
C SER A 4 14.60 4.44 -3.56
N ARG A 5 14.78 5.10 -2.41
CA ARG A 5 15.64 4.59 -1.35
C ARG A 5 15.06 3.33 -0.73
N VAL A 6 13.75 3.30 -0.47
CA VAL A 6 13.05 2.16 0.12
C VAL A 6 13.16 0.94 -0.77
N MET A 7 12.93 1.07 -2.07
CA MET A 7 13.03 -0.07 -2.98
C MET A 7 14.44 -0.65 -3.03
N ASN A 8 15.47 0.19 -2.94
CA ASN A 8 16.86 -0.27 -2.86
C ASN A 8 17.15 -1.00 -1.54
N LEU A 9 16.65 -0.49 -0.41
CA LEU A 9 16.78 -1.14 0.90
C LEU A 9 16.07 -2.50 0.94
N ILE A 10 14.87 -2.60 0.37
CA ILE A 10 14.12 -3.86 0.28
C ILE A 10 14.90 -4.89 -0.56
N LYS A 11 15.43 -4.49 -1.73
CA LYS A 11 16.24 -5.38 -2.58
C LYS A 11 17.50 -5.87 -1.87
N GLN A 12 18.20 -4.97 -1.16
CA GLN A 12 19.35 -5.35 -0.34
C GLN A 12 18.95 -6.39 0.71
N ARG A 13 17.86 -6.15 1.44
CA ARG A 13 17.36 -7.08 2.47
C ARG A 13 16.96 -8.44 1.91
N GLN A 14 16.36 -8.46 0.72
CA GLN A 14 16.03 -9.71 0.04
C GLN A 14 17.28 -10.56 -0.19
N SER A 15 18.40 -9.93 -0.58
CA SER A 15 19.67 -10.64 -0.80
C SER A 15 20.38 -11.10 0.47
N GLU A 16 20.21 -10.38 1.59
CA GLU A 16 20.91 -10.65 2.85
C GLU A 16 20.20 -11.69 3.73
N LEU A 17 18.87 -11.59 3.86
CA LEU A 17 18.10 -12.32 4.88
C LEU A 17 17.02 -13.23 4.30
N GLY A 18 16.62 -13.06 3.03
CA GLY A 18 15.56 -13.85 2.40
C GLY A 18 14.15 -13.63 2.97
N ASN A 19 13.97 -12.67 3.88
CA ASN A 19 12.69 -12.42 4.57
C ASN A 19 11.79 -11.40 3.86
N VAL A 20 12.14 -10.99 2.65
CA VAL A 20 11.33 -10.14 1.79
C VAL A 20 10.48 -11.03 0.90
N VAL A 21 9.17 -10.84 0.95
CA VAL A 21 8.20 -11.72 0.29
C VAL A 21 7.23 -10.89 -0.52
N GLY A 22 7.19 -11.14 -1.83
CA GLY A 22 6.18 -10.59 -2.72
C GLY A 22 5.21 -11.65 -3.22
N TYR A 23 4.26 -11.20 -4.01
CA TYR A 23 3.34 -12.08 -4.73
C TYR A 23 3.95 -12.50 -6.07
N THR A 24 3.53 -13.65 -6.57
CA THR A 24 3.79 -14.08 -7.95
C THR A 24 2.87 -13.35 -8.94
N GLU A 25 3.24 -13.35 -10.22
CA GLU A 25 2.38 -12.84 -11.31
C GLU A 25 0.98 -13.47 -11.32
N TYR A 26 0.91 -14.77 -11.00
CA TYR A 26 -0.35 -15.49 -10.96
C TYR A 26 -1.22 -15.03 -9.79
N GLU A 27 -0.61 -14.81 -8.63
CA GLU A 27 -1.28 -14.22 -7.46
C GLU A 27 -1.74 -12.79 -7.74
N LEU A 28 -0.93 -11.95 -8.38
CA LEU A 28 -1.34 -10.58 -8.73
C LEU A 28 -2.61 -10.57 -9.58
N LYS A 29 -2.75 -11.46 -10.56
CA LYS A 29 -3.98 -11.58 -11.36
C LYS A 29 -5.21 -11.93 -10.51
N LYS A 30 -5.04 -12.75 -9.46
CA LYS A 30 -6.10 -13.04 -8.51
C LYS A 30 -6.45 -11.81 -7.66
N ILE A 31 -5.45 -11.04 -7.23
CA ILE A 31 -5.66 -9.80 -6.47
C ILE A 31 -6.41 -8.78 -7.34
N GLU A 32 -6.00 -8.61 -8.60
CA GLU A 32 -6.71 -7.75 -9.55
C GLU A 32 -8.18 -8.11 -9.69
N ALA A 33 -8.50 -9.40 -9.79
CA ALA A 33 -9.87 -9.88 -9.88
C ALA A 33 -10.65 -9.67 -8.56
N LEU A 34 -10.05 -10.00 -7.42
CA LEU A 34 -10.70 -9.97 -6.11
C LEU A 34 -11.05 -8.54 -5.66
N TYR A 35 -10.12 -7.60 -5.83
CA TYR A 35 -10.30 -6.20 -5.43
C TYR A 35 -10.83 -5.31 -6.56
N ASN A 36 -11.02 -5.86 -7.76
CA ASN A 36 -11.39 -5.13 -8.98
C ASN A 36 -10.42 -3.96 -9.27
N VAL A 37 -9.12 -4.25 -9.24
CA VAL A 37 -8.04 -3.26 -9.46
C VAL A 37 -7.19 -3.60 -10.70
N SER A 38 -6.18 -2.79 -10.98
CA SER A 38 -5.21 -3.02 -12.06
C SER A 38 -3.79 -2.79 -11.56
N ILE A 39 -3.04 -3.86 -11.31
CA ILE A 39 -1.72 -3.80 -10.67
C ILE A 39 -0.65 -3.59 -11.74
N ASN A 40 -0.16 -2.35 -11.86
CA ASN A 40 0.80 -1.92 -12.89
C ASN A 40 1.84 -0.94 -12.31
N GLY A 41 2.88 -0.64 -13.08
CA GLY A 41 3.89 0.37 -12.74
C GLY A 41 4.59 0.10 -11.42
N GLU A 42 4.89 1.16 -10.67
CA GLU A 42 5.59 1.09 -9.38
C GLU A 42 4.87 0.19 -8.36
N PHE A 43 3.53 0.24 -8.34
CA PHE A 43 2.75 -0.61 -7.46
C PHE A 43 2.92 -2.09 -7.78
N ARG A 44 2.99 -2.46 -9.06
CA ARG A 44 3.27 -3.85 -9.47
C ARG A 44 4.66 -4.30 -9.04
N ASP A 45 5.67 -3.48 -9.28
CA ASP A 45 7.04 -3.81 -8.94
C ASP A 45 7.23 -3.99 -7.43
N PHE A 46 6.55 -3.16 -6.62
CA PHE A 46 6.46 -3.36 -5.18
C PHE A 46 5.75 -4.64 -4.80
N MET A 47 4.58 -4.93 -5.38
CA MET A 47 3.78 -6.09 -5.01
C MET A 47 4.51 -7.41 -5.34
N LEU A 48 5.26 -7.45 -6.45
CA LEU A 48 6.11 -8.59 -6.81
C LEU A 48 7.32 -8.77 -5.90
N LEU A 49 7.90 -7.65 -5.43
CA LEU A 49 9.09 -7.70 -4.60
C LEU A 49 8.74 -8.00 -3.14
N ALA A 50 7.79 -7.25 -2.58
CA ALA A 50 7.56 -7.13 -1.15
C ALA A 50 6.07 -7.10 -0.75
N GLY A 51 5.12 -7.33 -1.66
CA GLY A 51 3.69 -7.17 -1.38
C GLY A 51 3.14 -7.95 -0.17
N ARG A 52 3.84 -8.97 0.34
CA ARG A 52 3.51 -9.71 1.56
C ARG A 52 4.37 -9.30 2.76
N CYS A 53 5.63 -8.97 2.52
CA CYS A 53 6.59 -8.59 3.56
C CYS A 53 7.76 -7.80 2.97
N SER A 54 8.06 -6.64 3.57
CA SER A 54 9.20 -5.79 3.20
C SER A 54 10.53 -6.19 3.85
N GLY A 55 10.57 -7.27 4.64
CA GLY A 55 11.74 -7.64 5.44
C GLY A 55 12.06 -6.66 6.57
N GLY A 56 11.04 -5.98 7.09
CA GLY A 56 11.17 -4.98 8.17
C GLY A 56 11.73 -3.64 7.72
N VAL A 57 11.65 -3.30 6.42
CA VAL A 57 12.00 -1.96 5.92
C VAL A 57 10.84 -0.99 6.14
N LEU A 58 9.62 -1.46 5.92
CA LEU A 58 8.37 -0.74 6.17
C LEU A 58 7.60 -1.51 7.26
N ASN A 59 7.04 -0.78 8.21
CA ASN A 59 6.23 -1.33 9.29
C ASN A 59 4.73 -1.33 8.92
N ASP A 60 3.91 -1.91 9.79
CA ASP A 60 2.47 -2.09 9.59
C ASP A 60 1.62 -0.91 10.10
N ASP A 61 2.24 0.08 10.72
CA ASP A 61 1.54 1.27 11.24
C ASP A 61 0.93 2.12 10.10
N PRO A 62 1.71 2.70 9.16
CA PRO A 62 1.18 3.33 7.95
C PRO A 62 0.77 2.27 6.91
N ILE A 63 1.60 1.26 6.63
CA ILE A 63 1.33 0.30 5.55
C ILE A 63 0.39 -0.82 6.04
N ILE A 64 -0.91 -0.57 5.92
CA ILE A 64 -1.97 -1.48 6.41
C ILE A 64 -1.87 -2.90 5.86
N LEU A 65 -1.22 -3.09 4.70
CA LEU A 65 -1.04 -4.39 4.06
C LEU A 65 -0.21 -5.36 4.91
N TYR A 66 0.59 -4.88 5.87
CA TYR A 66 1.41 -5.72 6.75
C TYR A 66 0.83 -5.90 8.15
N ARG A 67 -0.34 -5.31 8.45
CA ARG A 67 -0.99 -5.45 9.76
C ARG A 67 -1.45 -6.89 9.93
N SER A 68 -1.01 -7.55 11.01
CA SER A 68 -1.33 -8.96 11.29
C SER A 68 -2.83 -9.27 11.36
N TYR A 69 -3.65 -8.34 11.86
CA TYR A 69 -5.11 -8.47 11.94
C TYR A 69 -5.85 -7.98 10.70
N TRP A 70 -5.14 -7.53 9.67
CA TRP A 70 -5.71 -7.00 8.44
C TRP A 70 -5.97 -8.10 7.43
N SER A 71 -7.12 -8.74 7.58
CA SER A 71 -7.55 -9.83 6.72
C SER A 71 -7.94 -9.37 5.31
N VAL A 72 -7.98 -10.30 4.36
CA VAL A 72 -8.56 -10.10 3.02
C VAL A 72 -9.96 -9.47 3.09
N ARG A 73 -10.82 -9.97 3.99
CA ARG A 73 -12.18 -9.44 4.20
C ARG A 73 -12.14 -8.01 4.72
N THR A 74 -11.24 -7.73 5.67
CA THR A 74 -11.04 -6.37 6.22
C THR A 74 -10.68 -5.41 5.10
N GLN A 75 -9.71 -5.75 4.24
CA GLN A 75 -9.31 -4.91 3.11
C GLN A 75 -10.48 -4.66 2.13
N ILE A 76 -11.26 -5.69 1.78
CA ILE A 76 -12.42 -5.53 0.88
C ILE A 76 -13.45 -4.55 1.47
N MET A 77 -13.80 -4.74 2.74
CA MET A 77 -14.76 -3.87 3.43
C MET A 77 -14.24 -2.44 3.57
N PHE A 78 -12.95 -2.30 3.85
CA PHE A 78 -12.29 -1.01 3.99
C PHE A 78 -12.27 -0.22 2.67
N GLN A 79 -11.99 -0.89 1.54
CA GLN A 79 -12.06 -0.24 0.23
C GLN A 79 -13.49 0.17 -0.15
N ALA A 80 -14.49 -0.65 0.20
CA ALA A 80 -15.89 -0.28 -0.01
C ALA A 80 -16.28 0.96 0.82
N LYS A 81 -15.87 1.00 2.10
CA LYS A 81 -16.06 2.18 2.96
C LYS A 81 -15.44 3.43 2.33
N LEU A 82 -14.18 3.39 1.92
CA LEU A 82 -13.51 4.54 1.31
C LEU A 82 -14.21 4.98 0.00
N PHE A 83 -14.69 4.02 -0.80
CA PHE A 83 -15.44 4.36 -2.01
C PHE A 83 -16.73 5.14 -1.69
N ASP A 84 -17.49 4.68 -0.70
CA ASP A 84 -18.73 5.32 -0.25
C ASP A 84 -18.47 6.71 0.33
N GLU A 85 -17.39 6.89 1.10
CA GLU A 85 -16.98 8.19 1.65
C GLU A 85 -16.64 9.19 0.55
N LEU A 86 -15.81 8.79 -0.42
CA LEU A 86 -15.46 9.63 -1.57
C LEU A 86 -16.71 9.98 -2.41
N GLN A 87 -17.65 9.05 -2.56
CA GLN A 87 -18.91 9.31 -3.24
C GLN A 87 -19.78 10.30 -2.44
N GLY A 88 -19.86 10.15 -1.13
CA GLY A 88 -20.66 11.00 -0.24
C GLY A 88 -20.25 12.47 -0.27
N ILE A 89 -18.95 12.74 -0.42
CA ILE A 89 -18.42 14.10 -0.55
C ILE A 89 -18.44 14.64 -1.99
N GLY A 90 -18.98 13.87 -2.95
CA GLY A 90 -19.06 14.25 -4.37
C GLY A 90 -17.72 14.22 -5.11
N ALA A 91 -16.72 13.48 -4.62
CA ALA A 91 -15.39 13.40 -5.19
C ALA A 91 -15.29 12.42 -6.38
N PHE A 92 -16.19 12.55 -7.35
CA PHE A 92 -16.34 11.61 -8.47
C PHE A 92 -15.07 11.46 -9.33
N ASP A 93 -14.23 12.49 -9.44
CA ASP A 93 -12.95 12.45 -10.18
C ASP A 93 -11.88 11.53 -9.55
N PHE A 94 -12.09 11.19 -8.28
CA PHE A 94 -11.26 10.27 -7.50
C PHE A 94 -11.86 8.87 -7.43
N LEU A 95 -13.11 8.70 -7.88
CA LEU A 95 -13.73 7.39 -8.01
C LEU A 95 -13.17 6.67 -9.23
N GLY A 96 -12.73 5.43 -8.99
CA GLY A 96 -12.16 4.56 -10.00
C GLY A 96 -11.85 3.21 -9.37
N LYS A 97 -10.97 2.43 -10.00
CA LYS A 97 -10.42 1.21 -9.39
C LYS A 97 -9.45 1.59 -8.26
N ILE A 98 -10.00 1.96 -7.10
CA ILE A 98 -9.22 2.43 -5.95
C ILE A 98 -8.54 1.26 -5.24
N PHE A 99 -7.31 1.48 -4.76
CA PHE A 99 -6.62 0.56 -3.87
C PHE A 99 -5.98 1.33 -2.74
N CYS A 100 -6.53 1.21 -1.53
CA CYS A 100 -5.97 1.86 -0.34
C CYS A 100 -4.92 0.95 0.28
N PHE A 101 -3.72 1.47 0.49
CA PHE A 101 -2.56 0.70 0.91
C PHE A 101 -1.89 1.27 2.16
N SER A 102 -2.32 2.47 2.59
CA SER A 102 -1.84 3.07 3.82
C SER A 102 -2.94 3.85 4.55
N LEU A 103 -2.89 3.79 5.88
CA LEU A 103 -3.80 4.46 6.82
C LEU A 103 -2.96 5.03 7.96
N GLU A 104 -2.71 6.34 7.94
CA GLU A 104 -1.94 7.02 8.98
C GLU A 104 -2.87 7.67 10.00
N GLY A 105 -2.56 7.52 11.28
CA GLY A 105 -3.35 8.10 12.38
C GLY A 105 -4.83 7.72 12.35
N GLU A 106 -5.15 6.55 11.77
CA GLU A 106 -6.50 5.98 11.62
C GLU A 106 -7.53 6.85 10.87
N THR A 107 -7.11 7.97 10.27
CA THR A 107 -8.00 8.94 9.61
C THR A 107 -7.43 9.51 8.31
N GLN A 108 -6.16 9.21 7.98
CA GLN A 108 -5.49 9.69 6.78
C GLN A 108 -5.27 8.51 5.81
N TYR A 109 -6.09 8.47 4.77
CA TYR A 109 -6.16 7.35 3.83
C TYR A 109 -5.31 7.67 2.62
N TYR A 110 -4.36 6.79 2.29
CA TYR A 110 -3.53 6.92 1.10
C TYR A 110 -3.81 5.77 0.14
N PHE A 111 -4.13 6.11 -1.09
CA PHE A 111 -4.64 5.16 -2.07
C PHE A 111 -4.18 5.48 -3.49
N LEU A 112 -4.27 4.47 -4.34
CA LEU A 112 -4.03 4.57 -5.77
C LEU A 112 -5.35 4.53 -6.53
N ILE A 113 -5.46 5.26 -7.63
CA ILE A 113 -6.52 5.05 -8.63
C ILE A 113 -5.92 4.22 -9.76
N THR A 114 -5.96 2.90 -9.60
CA THR A 114 -5.19 1.96 -10.42
C THR A 114 -5.54 1.98 -11.91
N LYS A 115 -6.76 2.42 -12.27
CA LYS A 115 -7.18 2.62 -13.67
C LYS A 115 -6.44 3.77 -14.36
N LYS A 116 -5.92 4.77 -13.62
CA LYS A 116 -5.22 5.92 -14.19
C LYS A 116 -3.78 5.59 -14.61
N MET A 117 -3.18 4.53 -14.07
CA MET A 117 -1.83 4.05 -14.41
C MET A 117 -0.74 5.15 -14.36
N ASN A 118 -0.89 6.12 -13.47
CA ASN A 118 0.00 7.28 -13.35
C ASN A 118 0.98 7.18 -12.17
N ASN A 119 0.95 6.08 -11.42
CA ASN A 119 1.68 5.85 -10.16
C ASN A 119 1.42 6.88 -9.04
N LEU A 120 0.48 7.81 -9.21
CA LEU A 120 0.27 8.88 -8.23
C LEU A 120 -0.51 8.39 -7.02
N VAL A 121 -0.11 8.88 -5.85
CA VAL A 121 -0.81 8.66 -4.59
C VAL A 121 -1.85 9.76 -4.36
N TYR A 122 -3.01 9.33 -3.88
CA TYR A 122 -4.11 10.19 -3.49
C TYR A 122 -4.30 10.09 -1.98
N HIS A 123 -4.69 11.21 -1.38
CA HIS A 123 -4.88 11.35 0.06
C HIS A 123 -6.31 11.79 0.34
N TYR A 124 -7.03 11.00 1.13
CA TYR A 124 -8.31 11.37 1.71
C TYR A 124 -8.14 11.57 3.23
N ASN A 125 -8.59 12.72 3.72
CA ASN A 125 -8.58 13.07 5.14
C ASN A 125 -10.02 13.00 5.66
N GLU A 126 -10.31 11.97 6.45
CA GLU A 126 -11.64 11.70 7.02
C GLU A 126 -12.10 12.83 7.95
N ASN A 127 -11.19 13.43 8.72
CA ASN A 127 -11.53 14.48 9.71
C ASN A 127 -12.13 15.75 9.10
N ILE A 128 -11.75 16.09 7.87
CA ILE A 128 -12.20 17.30 7.17
C ILE A 128 -12.93 16.99 5.87
N GLU A 129 -13.13 15.71 5.56
CA GLU A 129 -13.83 15.20 4.38
C GLU A 129 -13.28 15.77 3.06
N LYS A 130 -11.95 15.78 2.90
CA LYS A 130 -11.28 16.28 1.68
C LYS A 130 -10.36 15.25 1.08
N VAL A 131 -10.38 15.18 -0.25
CA VAL A 131 -9.48 14.34 -1.06
C VAL A 131 -8.66 15.20 -2.02
N ARG A 132 -7.40 14.80 -2.23
CA ARG A 132 -6.47 15.46 -3.17
C ARG A 132 -5.46 14.47 -3.74
N CYS A 133 -4.86 14.83 -4.87
CA CYS A 133 -3.60 14.24 -5.32
C CYS A 133 -2.46 14.75 -4.44
N THR A 134 -1.55 13.87 -3.99
CA THR A 134 -0.37 14.29 -3.22
C THR A 134 0.74 14.83 -4.13
N ASN A 135 0.67 14.53 -5.42
CA ASN A 135 1.72 14.73 -6.43
C ASN A 135 2.99 13.90 -6.18
N LEU A 136 2.93 12.92 -5.30
CA LEU A 136 3.99 11.93 -5.12
C LEU A 136 3.66 10.68 -5.96
N SER A 137 4.68 10.08 -6.56
CA SER A 137 4.61 8.71 -7.02
C SER A 137 4.45 7.74 -5.83
N PHE A 138 4.12 6.49 -6.11
CA PHE A 138 3.98 5.46 -5.09
C PHE A 138 5.30 5.23 -4.37
N PHE A 139 6.41 5.17 -5.11
CA PHE A 139 7.74 5.05 -4.51
C PHE A 139 8.19 6.28 -3.75
N GLU A 140 7.90 7.49 -4.23
CA GLU A 140 8.20 8.73 -3.50
C GLU A 140 7.43 8.78 -2.17
N TYR A 141 6.16 8.35 -2.17
CA TYR A 141 5.39 8.22 -0.94
C TYR A 141 6.01 7.22 0.05
N LEU A 142 6.43 6.04 -0.42
CA LEU A 142 7.09 5.05 0.45
C LEU A 142 8.39 5.60 1.06
N ASP A 143 9.15 6.39 0.31
CA ASP A 143 10.37 7.04 0.81
C ASP A 143 10.06 8.05 1.94
N GLU A 144 8.98 8.84 1.82
CA GLU A 144 8.52 9.74 2.89
C GLU A 144 8.04 8.95 4.12
N VAL A 145 7.29 7.87 3.93
CA VAL A 145 6.89 6.98 5.04
C VAL A 145 8.11 6.40 5.77
N TYR A 146 9.10 5.91 5.03
CA TYR A 146 10.32 5.38 5.65
C TYR A 146 11.08 6.44 6.45
N LYS A 147 11.18 7.65 5.91
CA LYS A 147 11.84 8.79 6.58
C LYS A 147 11.15 9.17 7.88
N GLU A 148 9.82 9.21 7.88
CA GLU A 148 9.03 9.60 9.05
C GLU A 148 8.97 8.50 10.11
N TYR A 149 8.72 7.26 9.70
CA TYR A 149 8.44 6.18 10.63
C TYR A 149 9.66 5.33 11.00
N GLU A 150 10.69 5.23 10.15
CA GLU A 150 11.72 4.19 10.30
C GLU A 150 13.17 4.72 10.35
N GLU A 151 13.52 5.78 9.61
CA GLU A 151 14.92 6.19 9.39
C GLU A 151 15.72 6.41 10.69
N ASN A 152 15.08 6.92 11.75
CA ASN A 152 15.73 7.27 13.02
C ASN A 152 15.32 6.36 14.20
N ARG A 153 14.59 5.26 13.96
CA ARG A 153 14.18 4.36 15.04
C ARG A 153 15.28 3.34 15.35
N ASN A 154 15.92 3.49 16.51
CA ASN A 154 16.86 2.51 17.09
C ASN A 154 16.17 1.25 17.66
N ARG A 155 15.06 0.81 17.05
CA ARG A 155 14.31 -0.37 17.51
C ARG A 155 14.74 -1.60 16.71
N GLU A 156 14.64 -2.77 17.31
CA GLU A 156 14.70 -4.02 16.56
C GLU A 156 13.62 -3.96 15.46
N ARG A 157 14.05 -4.10 14.20
CA ARG A 157 13.15 -3.99 13.05
C ARG A 157 12.19 -5.16 13.07
N ILE A 158 10.92 -4.88 13.39
CA ILE A 158 9.86 -5.88 13.42
C ILE A 158 9.54 -6.25 11.97
N ILE A 159 9.56 -7.55 11.69
CA ILE A 159 9.16 -8.08 10.39
C ILE A 159 7.66 -8.29 10.45
N CYS A 160 6.92 -7.44 9.75
CA CYS A 160 5.47 -7.55 9.59
C CYS A 160 5.13 -8.17 8.23
N CYS A 161 4.19 -9.11 8.25
CA CYS A 161 3.73 -9.83 7.06
C CYS A 161 2.21 -9.73 6.95
N GLY A 162 1.70 -9.67 5.72
CA GLY A 162 0.26 -9.73 5.46
C GLY A 162 -0.11 -10.53 4.21
N GLU A 163 -1.42 -10.58 3.97
CA GLU A 163 -2.05 -11.46 2.99
C GLU A 163 -3.27 -10.78 2.36
N LEU A 164 -3.35 -10.82 1.04
CA LEU A 164 -4.42 -10.21 0.23
C LEU A 164 -5.19 -11.24 -0.61
N LEU A 165 -4.88 -12.52 -0.53
CA LEU A 165 -5.54 -13.58 -1.30
C LEU A 165 -6.15 -14.67 -0.46
N GLU A 166 -5.41 -15.17 0.53
CA GLU A 166 -5.83 -16.31 1.33
C GLU A 166 -6.73 -15.88 2.48
N ILE A 167 -7.91 -16.50 2.57
CA ILE A 167 -8.80 -16.37 3.72
C ILE A 167 -8.50 -17.54 4.65
N PHE A 168 -7.81 -17.27 5.74
CA PHE A 168 -7.71 -18.24 6.84
C PHE A 168 -9.05 -18.25 7.60
N VAL A 169 -9.75 -19.38 7.56
CA VAL A 169 -11.02 -19.63 8.27
C VAL A 169 -10.77 -20.44 9.53
#